data_AF-A0A960LYE2-F1
#
_entry.id   AF-A0A960LYE2-F1
#
_cell.length_a   1.000
_cell.length_b   1.000
_cell.length_c   1.000
_cell.angle_alpha   90.00
_cell.angle_beta   90.00
_cell.angle_gamma   90.00
#
_symmetry.space_group_name_H-M   'P 1'
#
loop_
_entity.id
_entity.type
_entity.pdbx_description
1 polymer ?
#
loop_
_entity_poly.entity_id
_entity_poly.type
_entity_poly.pdbx_seq_one_letter_code
_entity_poly.pdbx_strand_id
1 'polypeptide(L)'
;MTLSSPFRSRILATLACALYLVLLPLSGWAIPERVVVVANQNVPESLELARYYMEARKIPEDHLVALDLPTGETMTRWHYKHQLLDPLLASLRDRGLIQQVRRTEQSVGKYQSGWRTIESSIDYLVSIYGVPVKIADTKPFSLSRLATLTRNPSLNNGAAVDSELALALYDDYELDGPFANPLHQEFVSLTVLHPSRKILMATRLDGPDPQQIKTMIDRTLDAETYGLHGYGCFDLQNIRESGYFLGDYWLWEASERLAREGFSVMRDMQPETLSPLLPLEKIAFYMGWYSEQVTGPFAREDFQFQPGAIAYHLHSGSGKSIRTATNYWVGPLLARGASVVMGAVDEPYLKYTPDLKVFTEHLCSGMNYGQSAYASMRTLSWQITLVGDPLYRPFQFPPEVYQARLRQDHPEDEAWIALRLANRLIRSDRFNPALSLLRQKIRDTKSQVLQLRLADLYAVNHLESSALDVYQEVIRTAETPETAVRAGLAAVELLRAQNRPEDAEILIHDIRMRWPDQETVQSLTLPRR
;
A
#
# COMPACT_ATOMS: atom_id res chain seq x y z
N MET A 1 -18.83 -7.50 61.36
CA MET A 1 -19.32 -6.44 60.43
C MET A 1 -18.13 -5.90 59.67
N THR A 2 -17.91 -6.45 58.49
CA THR A 2 -16.85 -6.11 57.54
C THR A 2 -17.47 -5.29 56.42
N LEU A 3 -17.20 -3.99 56.37
CA LEU A 3 -17.60 -3.16 55.24
C LEU A 3 -16.56 -3.30 54.12
N SER A 4 -17.02 -3.89 53.02
CA SER A 4 -16.31 -4.20 51.78
C SER A 4 -16.01 -2.93 50.97
N SER A 5 -14.81 -2.86 50.39
CA SER A 5 -14.32 -1.70 49.64
C SER A 5 -14.52 -1.86 48.12
N PRO A 6 -15.35 -1.04 47.45
CA PRO A 6 -15.37 -0.94 45.99
C PRO A 6 -14.43 0.15 45.45
N PHE A 7 -13.86 1.00 46.31
CA PHE A 7 -13.11 2.18 45.88
C PHE A 7 -11.63 1.90 45.55
N ARG A 8 -10.99 0.91 46.21
CA ARG A 8 -9.58 0.55 45.95
C ARG A 8 -9.40 -0.18 44.61
N SER A 9 -10.41 -0.93 44.16
CA SER A 9 -10.38 -1.67 42.88
C SER A 9 -10.38 -0.74 41.66
N ARG A 10 -11.09 0.40 41.73
CA ARG A 10 -11.18 1.34 40.60
C ARG A 10 -9.90 2.13 40.37
N ILE A 11 -9.17 2.48 41.43
CA ILE A 11 -7.89 3.21 41.35
C ILE A 11 -6.75 2.30 40.86
N LEU A 12 -6.74 1.02 41.28
CA LEU A 12 -5.78 0.03 40.78
C LEU A 12 -6.03 -0.32 39.30
N ALA A 13 -7.28 -0.34 38.84
CA ALA A 13 -7.60 -0.56 37.42
C ALA A 13 -7.24 0.63 36.52
N THR A 14 -7.39 1.87 37.00
CA THR A 14 -6.97 3.08 36.24
C THR A 14 -5.45 3.24 36.19
N LEU A 15 -4.74 2.92 37.28
CA LEU A 15 -3.28 2.88 37.28
C LEU A 15 -2.72 1.74 36.42
N ALA A 16 -3.39 0.58 36.36
CA ALA A 16 -2.99 -0.52 35.47
C ALA A 16 -3.18 -0.17 33.98
N CYS A 17 -4.25 0.55 33.60
CA CYS A 17 -4.43 1.04 32.23
C CYS A 17 -3.45 2.17 31.87
N ALA A 18 -3.14 3.08 32.81
CA ALA A 18 -2.17 4.14 32.59
C ALA A 18 -0.73 3.60 32.48
N LEU A 19 -0.39 2.53 33.20
CA LEU A 19 0.91 1.87 33.09
C LEU A 19 1.02 0.99 31.83
N TYR A 20 -0.09 0.44 31.32
CA TYR A 20 -0.13 -0.27 30.03
C TYR A 20 0.04 0.67 28.82
N LEU A 21 -0.28 1.95 28.97
CA LEU A 21 -0.02 2.99 27.97
C LEU A 21 1.45 3.42 27.90
N VAL A 22 2.24 3.15 28.95
CA VAL A 22 3.66 3.56 29.04
C VAL A 22 4.62 2.38 28.78
N LEU A 23 4.14 1.14 28.75
CA LEU A 23 4.94 -0.08 28.54
C LEU A 23 4.45 -0.91 27.35
N LEU A 24 3.98 -0.27 26.28
CA LEU A 24 4.15 -0.90 24.97
C LEU A 24 5.66 -1.03 24.73
N PRO A 25 6.18 -2.17 24.27
CA PRO A 25 7.56 -2.21 23.82
C PRO A 25 7.73 -1.07 22.83
N LEU A 26 8.80 -0.29 22.98
CA LEU A 26 9.35 0.55 21.91
C LEU A 26 9.71 -0.41 20.77
N SER A 27 8.70 -0.92 20.06
CA SER A 27 8.83 -1.87 18.96
C SER A 27 9.33 -1.07 17.77
N GLY A 28 10.65 -0.85 17.79
CA GLY A 28 11.50 -0.42 16.71
C GLY A 28 10.90 0.74 15.93
N TRP A 29 10.97 1.97 16.44
CA TRP A 29 10.80 3.12 15.56
C TRP A 29 11.90 3.04 14.50
N ALA A 30 11.57 3.20 13.22
CA ALA A 30 12.62 3.50 12.28
C ALA A 30 13.20 4.84 12.71
N ILE A 31 14.47 4.82 13.06
CA ILE A 31 15.17 5.93 13.67
C ILE A 31 15.49 6.92 12.54
N PRO A 32 15.02 8.18 12.55
CA PRO A 32 15.28 9.15 11.48
C PRO A 32 16.77 9.27 11.10
N GLU A 33 17.66 9.06 12.07
CA GLU A 33 19.12 9.00 11.95
C GLU A 33 19.63 7.78 11.15
N ARG A 34 18.74 6.91 10.65
CA ARG A 34 19.08 5.75 9.81
C ARG A 34 18.57 5.92 8.38
N VAL A 35 18.05 7.10 8.04
CA VAL A 35 17.44 7.42 6.75
C VAL A 35 18.30 8.43 6.02
N VAL A 36 18.60 8.17 4.75
CA VAL A 36 19.23 9.12 3.83
C VAL A 36 18.25 9.51 2.75
N VAL A 37 18.24 10.78 2.38
CA VAL A 37 17.39 11.31 1.31
C VAL A 37 18.25 11.72 0.12
N VAL A 38 17.92 11.23 -1.07
CA VAL A 38 18.62 11.54 -2.32
C VAL A 38 17.71 12.42 -3.17
N ALA A 39 18.21 13.60 -3.54
CA ALA A 39 17.49 14.58 -4.35
C ALA A 39 18.27 14.90 -5.63
N ASN A 40 17.55 15.24 -6.70
CA ASN A 40 18.16 15.71 -7.94
C ASN A 40 18.33 17.24 -7.87
N GLN A 41 19.57 17.72 -7.80
CA GLN A 41 19.85 19.15 -7.69
C GLN A 41 19.42 19.96 -8.94
N ASN A 42 19.25 19.29 -10.08
CA ASN A 42 18.79 19.92 -11.33
C ASN A 42 17.27 20.10 -11.38
N VAL A 43 16.54 19.67 -10.35
CA VAL A 43 15.09 19.82 -10.22
C VAL A 43 14.81 20.54 -8.90
N PRO A 44 14.54 21.86 -8.90
CA PRO A 44 14.33 22.63 -7.68
C PRO A 44 13.28 22.02 -6.73
N GLU A 45 12.18 21.53 -7.29
CA GLU A 45 11.09 20.88 -6.55
C GLU A 45 11.56 19.60 -5.84
N SER A 46 12.59 18.91 -6.36
CA SER A 46 13.20 17.76 -5.70
C SER A 46 13.81 18.14 -4.35
N LEU A 47 14.54 19.26 -4.31
CA LEU A 47 15.19 19.75 -3.10
C LEU A 47 14.18 20.29 -2.09
N GLU A 48 13.11 20.94 -2.56
CA GLU A 48 12.01 21.41 -1.70
C GLU A 48 11.27 20.25 -1.05
N LEU A 49 10.88 19.24 -1.84
CA LEU A 49 10.21 18.04 -1.34
C LEU A 49 11.11 17.22 -0.42
N ALA A 50 12.40 17.13 -0.71
CA ALA A 50 13.36 16.45 0.16
C ALA A 50 13.39 17.08 1.56
N ARG A 51 13.52 18.41 1.64
CA ARG A 51 13.50 19.13 2.92
C ARG A 51 12.16 18.99 3.63
N TYR A 52 11.06 19.09 2.88
CA TYR A 52 9.71 18.91 3.43
C TYR A 52 9.54 17.54 4.10
N TYR A 53 9.94 16.47 3.40
CA TYR A 53 9.90 15.12 3.94
C TYR A 53 10.80 14.94 5.16
N MET A 54 12.03 15.48 5.09
CA MET A 54 12.99 15.40 6.19
C MET A 54 12.48 16.13 7.44
N GLU A 55 11.89 17.32 7.29
CA GLU A 55 11.26 18.04 8.40
C GLU A 55 10.13 17.22 9.01
N ALA A 56 9.22 16.70 8.18
CA ALA A 56 8.06 15.93 8.63
C ALA A 56 8.44 14.65 9.39
N ARG A 57 9.51 13.97 8.97
CA ARG A 57 10.05 12.77 9.64
C ARG A 57 11.17 13.04 10.63
N LYS A 58 11.57 14.30 10.83
CA LYS A 58 12.69 14.73 11.69
C LYS A 58 14.01 14.04 11.32
N ILE A 59 14.24 13.83 10.03
CA ILE A 59 15.50 13.29 9.49
C ILE A 59 16.57 14.40 9.58
N PRO A 60 17.79 14.10 10.07
CA PRO A 60 18.86 15.09 10.17
C PRO A 60 19.15 15.78 8.84
N GLU A 61 19.33 17.10 8.83
CA GLU A 61 19.55 17.87 7.59
C GLU A 61 20.80 17.42 6.83
N ASP A 62 21.82 16.95 7.55
CA ASP A 62 23.04 16.39 6.98
C ASP A 62 22.84 14.98 6.39
N HIS A 63 21.64 14.44 6.35
CA HIS A 63 21.30 13.21 5.63
C HIS A 63 20.76 13.47 4.21
N LEU A 64 20.70 14.73 3.78
CA LEU A 64 20.38 15.10 2.40
C LEU A 64 21.60 14.97 1.48
N VAL A 65 21.46 14.16 0.43
CA VAL A 65 22.45 14.02 -0.64
C VAL A 65 21.84 14.56 -1.94
N ALA A 66 22.20 15.79 -2.29
CA ALA A 66 21.82 16.42 -3.54
C ALA A 66 22.83 16.04 -4.64
N LEU A 67 22.36 15.48 -5.75
CA LEU A 67 23.20 14.96 -6.83
C LEU A 67 22.85 15.60 -8.18
N ASP A 68 23.86 15.77 -9.03
CA ASP A 68 23.74 16.17 -10.43
C ASP A 68 23.24 14.98 -11.28
N LEU A 69 21.92 14.89 -11.48
CA LEU A 69 21.30 13.76 -12.19
C LEU A 69 20.49 14.21 -13.41
N PRO A 70 20.36 13.35 -14.43
CA PRO A 70 19.39 13.55 -15.51
C PRO A 70 17.96 13.70 -14.96
N THR A 71 17.14 14.53 -15.59
CA THR A 71 15.76 14.81 -15.13
C THR A 71 14.72 13.81 -15.62
N GLY A 72 15.04 13.02 -16.65
CA GLY A 72 14.16 11.96 -17.19
C GLY A 72 14.05 10.75 -16.27
N GLU A 73 13.07 9.88 -16.52
CA GLU A 73 12.86 8.65 -15.73
C GLU A 73 13.90 7.56 -16.01
N THR A 74 14.62 7.63 -17.12
CA THR A 74 15.61 6.62 -17.52
C THR A 74 17.02 7.19 -17.47
N MET A 75 17.94 6.46 -16.86
CA MET A 75 19.37 6.74 -16.88
C MET A 75 20.16 5.59 -17.50
N THR A 76 21.35 5.87 -18.03
CA THR A 76 22.27 4.81 -18.47
C THR A 76 23.00 4.23 -17.26
N ARG A 77 23.51 3.00 -17.39
CA ARG A 77 24.36 2.39 -16.36
C ARG A 77 25.63 3.21 -16.04
N TRP A 78 26.13 3.97 -17.02
CA TRP A 78 27.23 4.91 -16.80
C TRP A 78 26.82 6.07 -15.90
N HIS A 79 25.68 6.72 -16.17
CA HIS A 79 25.14 7.78 -15.31
C HIS A 79 24.83 7.24 -13.91
N TYR A 80 24.23 6.05 -13.80
CA TYR A 80 24.00 5.40 -12.52
C TYR A 80 25.29 5.27 -11.71
N LYS A 81 26.36 4.72 -12.29
CA LYS A 81 27.62 4.56 -11.56
C LYS A 81 28.25 5.90 -11.20
N HIS A 82 28.42 6.79 -12.17
CA HIS A 82 29.32 7.94 -12.03
C HIS A 82 28.65 9.21 -11.51
N GLN A 83 27.33 9.36 -11.69
CA GLN A 83 26.58 10.53 -11.21
C GLN A 83 25.71 10.21 -10.00
N LEU A 84 25.27 8.95 -9.84
CA LEU A 84 24.45 8.54 -8.69
C LEU A 84 25.26 7.78 -7.64
N LEU A 85 25.71 6.56 -7.94
CA LEU A 85 26.28 5.64 -6.94
C LEU A 85 27.61 6.13 -6.36
N ASP A 86 28.60 6.46 -7.20
CA ASP A 86 29.93 6.87 -6.72
C ASP A 86 29.85 8.18 -5.89
N PRO A 87 29.13 9.24 -6.32
CA PRO A 87 28.92 10.44 -5.52
C PRO A 87 28.10 10.22 -4.25
N LEU A 88 27.06 9.39 -4.30
CA LEU A 88 26.28 9.00 -3.12
C LEU A 88 27.18 8.38 -2.06
N LEU A 89 27.93 7.33 -2.44
CA LEU A 89 28.82 6.64 -1.50
C LEU A 89 29.92 7.58 -0.97
N ALA A 90 30.40 8.53 -1.78
CA ALA A 90 31.32 9.56 -1.30
C ALA A 90 30.69 10.45 -0.23
N SER A 91 29.49 11.00 -0.49
CA SER A 91 28.79 11.82 0.50
C SER A 91 28.52 11.06 1.80
N LEU A 92 28.11 9.79 1.71
CA LEU A 92 27.87 8.95 2.88
C LEU A 92 29.13 8.71 3.72
N ARG A 93 30.29 8.52 3.07
CA ARG A 93 31.59 8.38 3.78
C ARG A 93 32.01 9.68 4.43
N ASP A 94 31.90 10.80 3.71
CA ASP A 94 32.31 12.13 4.20
C ASP A 94 31.51 12.56 5.43
N ARG A 95 30.25 12.10 5.51
CA ARG A 95 29.34 12.32 6.65
C ARG A 95 29.49 11.28 7.77
N GLY A 96 30.38 10.29 7.62
CA GLY A 96 30.58 9.23 8.60
C GLY A 96 29.40 8.24 8.75
N LEU A 97 28.47 8.22 7.79
CA LEU A 97 27.31 7.32 7.80
C LEU A 97 27.67 5.90 7.39
N ILE A 98 28.74 5.74 6.62
CA ILE A 98 29.30 4.44 6.25
C ILE A 98 30.83 4.45 6.35
N GLN A 99 31.40 3.30 6.63
CA GLN A 99 32.84 3.06 6.53
C GLN A 99 33.10 2.07 5.39
N GLN A 100 34.00 2.44 4.46
CA GLN A 100 34.34 1.58 3.35
C GLN A 100 35.85 1.52 3.10
N VAL A 101 36.30 0.40 2.53
CA VAL A 101 37.67 0.19 2.07
C VAL A 101 37.69 -0.03 0.56
N ARG A 102 38.78 0.36 -0.10
CA ARG A 102 38.93 0.14 -1.54
C ARG A 102 39.08 -1.35 -1.85
N ARG A 103 38.39 -1.79 -2.90
CA ARG A 103 38.58 -3.12 -3.49
C ARG A 103 39.78 -3.12 -4.42
N THR A 104 40.36 -4.30 -4.66
CA THR A 104 41.40 -4.47 -5.68
C THR A 104 40.81 -4.33 -7.07
N GLU A 105 41.48 -3.62 -7.98
CA GLU A 105 40.95 -3.32 -9.33
C GLU A 105 40.57 -4.59 -10.12
N GLN A 106 41.33 -5.68 -9.96
CA GLN A 106 41.06 -6.97 -10.60
C GLN A 106 39.74 -7.61 -10.16
N SER A 107 39.17 -7.19 -9.03
CA SER A 107 37.94 -7.74 -8.45
C SER A 107 36.68 -6.92 -8.76
N VAL A 108 36.80 -5.83 -9.53
CA VAL A 108 35.70 -4.87 -9.74
C VAL A 108 35.26 -4.90 -11.21
N GLY A 109 34.02 -5.34 -11.47
CA GLY A 109 33.40 -5.26 -12.78
C GLY A 109 33.16 -3.80 -13.23
N LYS A 110 33.03 -3.59 -14.56
CA LYS A 110 32.98 -2.25 -15.20
C LYS A 110 32.04 -1.23 -14.52
N TYR A 111 30.89 -1.68 -14.02
CA TYR A 111 29.89 -0.82 -13.37
C TYR A 111 29.62 -1.16 -11.90
N GLN A 112 30.45 -2.01 -11.30
CA GLN A 112 30.35 -2.33 -9.88
C GLN A 112 30.99 -1.24 -9.01
N SER A 113 30.63 -1.22 -7.73
CA SER A 113 31.27 -0.37 -6.74
C SER A 113 32.72 -0.81 -6.52
N GLY A 114 33.65 0.16 -6.56
CA GLY A 114 35.05 -0.05 -6.21
C GLY A 114 35.31 -0.07 -4.69
N TRP A 115 34.25 -0.11 -3.89
CA TRP A 115 34.29 -0.03 -2.43
C TRP A 115 33.67 -1.28 -1.82
N ARG A 116 34.22 -1.70 -0.68
CA ARG A 116 33.63 -2.70 0.22
C ARG A 116 33.19 -1.99 1.49
N THR A 117 31.91 -2.13 1.83
CA THR A 117 31.37 -1.59 3.09
C THR A 117 31.79 -2.46 4.27
N ILE A 118 32.30 -1.82 5.31
CA ILE A 118 32.70 -2.43 6.58
C ILE A 118 31.61 -2.15 7.63
N GLU A 119 31.15 -0.90 7.72
CA GLU A 119 30.12 -0.47 8.66
C GLU A 119 29.11 0.46 7.98
N SER A 120 27.87 0.45 8.46
CA SER A 120 26.79 1.34 8.04
C SER A 120 25.93 1.71 9.24
N SER A 121 25.63 3.00 9.42
CA SER A 121 24.64 3.48 10.39
C SER A 121 23.25 3.66 9.78
N ILE A 122 23.13 3.53 8.46
CA ILE A 122 21.88 3.76 7.71
C ILE A 122 21.26 2.44 7.24
N ASP A 123 19.93 2.42 7.18
CA ASP A 123 19.12 1.31 6.67
C ASP A 123 18.26 1.70 5.49
N TYR A 124 17.86 2.97 5.41
CA TYR A 124 16.89 3.46 4.44
C TYR A 124 17.50 4.49 3.53
N LEU A 125 17.12 4.42 2.26
CA LEU A 125 17.44 5.42 1.26
C LEU A 125 16.15 5.84 0.56
N VAL A 126 15.86 7.13 0.54
CA VAL A 126 14.65 7.67 -0.07
C VAL A 126 15.03 8.58 -1.22
N SER A 127 14.77 8.12 -2.45
CA SER A 127 14.90 8.97 -3.64
C SER A 127 13.69 9.89 -3.76
N ILE A 128 13.90 11.16 -4.08
CA ILE A 128 12.82 12.14 -4.27
C ILE A 128 12.56 12.36 -5.76
N TYR A 129 11.36 12.84 -6.09
CA TYR A 129 10.97 13.38 -7.40
C TYR A 129 12.14 13.98 -8.18
N GLY A 130 12.26 13.66 -9.46
CA GLY A 130 13.37 14.11 -10.30
C GLY A 130 14.58 13.15 -10.33
N VAL A 131 14.75 12.25 -9.35
CA VAL A 131 15.74 11.16 -9.44
C VAL A 131 15.25 10.11 -10.46
N PRO A 132 16.08 9.66 -11.42
CA PRO A 132 15.60 8.69 -12.41
C PRO A 132 15.05 7.39 -11.78
N VAL A 133 14.11 6.77 -12.47
CA VAL A 133 13.32 5.62 -12.01
C VAL A 133 13.95 4.30 -12.40
N LYS A 134 14.56 4.25 -13.59
CA LYS A 134 15.10 3.01 -14.17
C LYS A 134 16.46 3.21 -14.83
N ILE A 135 17.22 2.13 -14.85
CA ILE A 135 18.52 2.02 -15.49
C ILE A 135 18.34 1.22 -16.78
N ALA A 136 18.76 1.81 -17.89
CA ALA A 136 18.67 1.17 -19.20
C ALA A 136 19.59 -0.06 -19.29
N ASP A 137 19.05 -1.11 -19.91
CA ASP A 137 19.79 -2.30 -20.30
C ASP A 137 20.93 -1.95 -21.27
N THR A 138 22.13 -2.48 -20.99
CA THR A 138 23.34 -2.20 -21.80
C THR A 138 23.63 -3.29 -22.82
N LYS A 139 22.89 -4.40 -22.77
CA LYS A 139 23.13 -5.55 -23.65
C LYS A 139 22.65 -5.22 -25.08
N PRO A 140 23.31 -5.75 -26.12
CA PRO A 140 22.96 -5.42 -27.49
C PRO A 140 21.55 -5.89 -27.83
N PHE A 141 20.85 -5.11 -28.65
CA PHE A 141 19.56 -5.49 -29.20
C PHE A 141 19.71 -6.64 -30.19
N SER A 142 18.89 -7.68 -30.04
CA SER A 142 18.73 -8.75 -31.05
C SER A 142 17.34 -9.36 -30.91
N LEU A 143 16.70 -9.67 -32.04
CA LEU A 143 15.40 -10.36 -32.06
C LEU A 143 15.44 -11.72 -31.35
N SER A 144 16.55 -12.47 -31.48
CA SER A 144 16.72 -13.75 -30.78
C SER A 144 16.80 -13.57 -29.27
N ARG A 145 17.43 -12.49 -28.82
CA ARG A 145 17.52 -12.12 -27.40
C ARG A 145 16.14 -11.72 -26.88
N LEU A 146 15.41 -10.85 -27.58
CA LEU A 146 14.02 -10.50 -27.23
C LEU A 146 13.12 -11.72 -27.11
N ALA A 147 13.20 -12.65 -28.08
CA ALA A 147 12.41 -13.89 -28.06
C ALA A 147 12.76 -14.80 -26.87
N THR A 148 13.97 -14.70 -26.32
CA THR A 148 14.47 -15.52 -25.21
C THR A 148 14.40 -14.78 -23.86
N LEU A 149 14.23 -13.47 -23.86
CA LEU A 149 14.17 -12.61 -22.67
C LEU A 149 12.98 -12.90 -21.77
N THR A 150 11.98 -13.65 -22.25
CA THR A 150 10.85 -14.17 -21.45
C THR A 150 11.16 -15.51 -20.77
N ARG A 151 12.32 -16.12 -21.07
CA ARG A 151 12.75 -17.42 -20.54
C ARG A 151 14.08 -17.36 -19.80
N ASN A 152 14.94 -16.38 -20.11
CA ASN A 152 16.25 -16.22 -19.49
C ASN A 152 16.45 -14.78 -18.97
N PRO A 153 16.18 -14.52 -17.68
CA PRO A 153 16.35 -13.21 -17.06
C PRO A 153 17.79 -12.69 -17.13
N SER A 154 18.81 -13.56 -17.11
CA SER A 154 20.23 -13.19 -17.14
C SER A 154 20.67 -12.52 -18.44
N LEU A 155 19.81 -12.53 -19.46
CA LEU A 155 20.05 -11.77 -20.68
C LEU A 155 19.74 -10.28 -20.53
N ASN A 156 19.16 -9.82 -19.41
CA ASN A 156 18.87 -8.41 -19.15
C ASN A 156 19.72 -7.89 -18.00
N ASN A 157 20.22 -6.66 -18.11
CA ASN A 157 20.82 -5.97 -16.97
C ASN A 157 20.24 -4.57 -16.75
N GLY A 158 19.03 -4.28 -17.24
CA GLY A 158 18.24 -3.14 -16.79
C GLY A 158 17.67 -3.39 -15.39
N ALA A 159 17.39 -2.32 -14.65
CA ALA A 159 16.80 -2.43 -13.30
C ALA A 159 16.05 -1.16 -12.92
N ALA A 160 15.14 -1.24 -11.95
CA ALA A 160 14.68 -0.08 -11.21
C ALA A 160 15.84 0.50 -10.39
N VAL A 161 15.98 1.83 -10.37
CA VAL A 161 17.06 2.53 -9.65
C VAL A 161 17.02 2.19 -8.16
N ASP A 162 15.82 2.09 -7.57
CA ASP A 162 15.67 1.78 -6.14
C ASP A 162 16.12 0.33 -5.84
N SER A 163 15.78 -0.62 -6.73
CA SER A 163 16.18 -2.02 -6.60
C SER A 163 17.70 -2.20 -6.71
N GLU A 164 18.36 -1.37 -7.51
CA GLU A 164 19.82 -1.35 -7.63
C GLU A 164 20.48 -0.66 -6.42
N LEU A 165 19.90 0.45 -5.96
CA LEU A 165 20.37 1.18 -4.79
C LEU A 165 20.29 0.35 -3.51
N ALA A 166 19.39 -0.63 -3.47
CA ALA A 166 19.33 -1.59 -2.37
C ALA A 166 20.65 -2.33 -2.15
N LEU A 167 21.45 -2.49 -3.20
CA LEU A 167 22.76 -3.15 -3.19
C LEU A 167 23.92 -2.16 -3.23
N ALA A 168 23.68 -0.86 -3.00
CA ALA A 168 24.74 0.16 -3.04
C ALA A 168 25.88 -0.10 -2.04
N LEU A 169 25.57 -0.74 -0.91
CA LEU A 169 26.57 -1.13 0.11
C LEU A 169 27.09 -2.56 -0.07
N TYR A 170 26.51 -3.32 -1.01
CA TYR A 170 26.86 -4.71 -1.29
C TYR A 170 27.99 -4.78 -2.33
N ASP A 171 29.05 -5.52 -2.03
CA ASP A 171 30.27 -5.54 -2.85
C ASP A 171 30.32 -6.70 -3.85
N ASP A 172 29.54 -7.76 -3.66
CA ASP A 172 29.65 -8.98 -4.47
C ASP A 172 28.31 -9.43 -5.06
N TYR A 173 27.92 -8.82 -6.18
CA TYR A 173 26.75 -9.26 -6.95
C TYR A 173 26.93 -9.05 -8.46
N GLU A 174 26.27 -9.89 -9.25
CA GLU A 174 26.24 -9.76 -10.71
C GLU A 174 25.15 -8.77 -11.14
N LEU A 175 25.45 -7.94 -12.14
CA LEU A 175 24.50 -6.99 -12.72
C LEU A 175 23.50 -7.65 -13.68
N ASP A 176 23.83 -8.84 -14.17
CA ASP A 176 23.03 -9.55 -15.15
C ASP A 176 21.96 -10.38 -14.45
N GLY A 177 20.70 -10.11 -14.75
CA GLY A 177 19.58 -10.81 -14.15
C GLY A 177 19.27 -10.36 -12.71
N PRO A 178 18.28 -11.02 -12.08
CA PRO A 178 17.89 -10.72 -10.72
C PRO A 178 18.90 -11.26 -9.70
N PHE A 179 19.21 -10.46 -8.68
CA PHE A 179 19.98 -10.89 -7.52
C PHE A 179 19.06 -11.40 -6.41
N ALA A 180 19.36 -12.52 -5.77
CA ALA A 180 18.52 -13.06 -4.69
C ALA A 180 18.48 -12.12 -3.48
N ASN A 181 17.28 -11.74 -3.02
CA ASN A 181 17.13 -10.83 -1.90
C ASN A 181 17.35 -11.55 -0.55
N PRO A 182 18.38 -11.19 0.25
CA PRO A 182 18.61 -11.80 1.56
C PRO A 182 17.53 -11.47 2.61
N LEU A 183 16.65 -10.50 2.34
CA LEU A 183 15.56 -10.10 3.24
C LEU A 183 14.23 -10.80 2.92
N HIS A 184 14.15 -11.59 1.84
CA HIS A 184 12.91 -12.24 1.45
C HIS A 184 12.40 -13.19 2.55
N GLN A 185 11.15 -12.98 2.98
CA GLN A 185 10.45 -13.69 4.08
C GLN A 185 11.06 -13.51 5.48
N GLU A 186 12.00 -12.59 5.67
CA GLU A 186 12.60 -12.31 6.97
C GLU A 186 11.74 -11.37 7.82
N PHE A 187 11.47 -11.76 9.07
CA PHE A 187 10.91 -10.84 10.07
C PHE A 187 12.01 -9.98 10.68
N VAL A 188 12.33 -8.88 10.01
CA VAL A 188 13.42 -7.99 10.42
C VAL A 188 12.96 -7.04 11.53
N SER A 189 13.36 -7.29 12.78
CA SER A 189 13.18 -6.32 13.87
C SER A 189 14.21 -5.17 13.72
N LEU A 190 13.76 -3.91 13.82
CA LEU A 190 14.64 -2.73 13.81
C LEU A 190 15.63 -2.72 14.99
N THR A 191 15.33 -3.46 16.07
CA THR A 191 16.25 -3.62 17.22
C THR A 191 17.34 -4.67 16.98
N VAL A 192 17.20 -5.51 15.94
CA VAL A 192 18.14 -6.59 15.59
C VAL A 192 18.43 -6.53 14.09
N LEU A 193 18.71 -5.33 13.57
CA LEU A 193 19.36 -5.21 12.28
C LEU A 193 20.87 -5.39 12.49
N HIS A 194 21.31 -6.59 12.17
CA HIS A 194 22.70 -7.02 12.29
C HIS A 194 23.64 -6.03 11.56
N PRO A 195 24.77 -5.62 12.17
CA PRO A 195 25.84 -4.85 11.51
C PRO A 195 26.40 -5.49 10.22
N SER A 196 26.02 -6.73 9.91
CA SER A 196 26.43 -7.48 8.72
C SER A 196 25.51 -7.32 7.51
N ARG A 197 24.34 -6.64 7.62
CA ARG A 197 23.39 -6.55 6.51
C ARG A 197 23.66 -5.30 5.65
N LYS A 198 24.39 -5.50 4.56
CA LYS A 198 24.78 -4.48 3.55
C LYS A 198 23.63 -4.13 2.56
N ILE A 199 22.37 -4.29 2.95
CA ILE A 199 21.20 -4.01 2.10
C ILE A 199 20.56 -2.71 2.58
N LEU A 200 20.38 -1.75 1.68
CA LEU A 200 19.60 -0.54 1.94
C LEU A 200 18.15 -0.80 1.51
N MET A 201 17.19 -0.52 2.38
CA MET A 201 15.78 -0.48 1.99
C MET A 201 15.50 0.82 1.24
N ALA A 202 15.83 0.81 -0.05
CA ALA A 202 15.62 1.92 -0.94
C ALA A 202 14.16 1.99 -1.43
N THR A 203 13.52 3.14 -1.27
CA THR A 203 12.20 3.48 -1.84
C THR A 203 12.25 4.89 -2.43
N ARG A 204 11.13 5.36 -2.99
CA ARG A 204 11.03 6.72 -3.52
C ARG A 204 9.74 7.46 -3.13
N LEU A 205 9.85 8.77 -3.00
CA LEU A 205 8.73 9.71 -2.97
C LEU A 205 8.70 10.44 -4.31
N ASP A 206 7.93 9.89 -5.25
CA ASP A 206 7.87 10.30 -6.66
C ASP A 206 6.43 10.10 -7.16
N GLY A 207 6.10 10.66 -8.32
CA GLY A 207 4.75 10.60 -8.87
C GLY A 207 4.53 11.60 -10.01
N PRO A 208 3.29 11.71 -10.51
CA PRO A 208 2.94 12.56 -11.64
C PRO A 208 3.34 14.03 -11.50
N ASP A 209 3.27 14.59 -10.30
CA ASP A 209 3.68 15.97 -10.04
C ASP A 209 4.13 16.20 -8.57
N PRO A 210 4.87 17.29 -8.29
CA PRO A 210 5.35 17.60 -6.94
C PRO A 210 4.27 17.78 -5.86
N GLN A 211 3.11 18.33 -6.21
CA GLN A 211 2.03 18.58 -5.25
C GLN A 211 1.45 17.26 -4.74
N GLN A 212 1.29 16.26 -5.62
CA GLN A 212 0.87 14.92 -5.23
C GLN A 212 1.83 14.26 -4.24
N ILE A 213 3.13 14.55 -4.33
CA ILE A 213 4.13 13.97 -3.43
C ILE A 213 4.06 14.60 -2.04
N LYS A 214 3.86 15.92 -1.98
CA LYS A 214 3.57 16.59 -0.70
C LYS A 214 2.31 16.00 -0.06
N THR A 215 1.24 15.86 -0.86
CA THR A 215 -0.01 15.25 -0.43
C THR A 215 0.17 13.78 0.01
N MET A 216 1.01 13.01 -0.68
CA MET A 216 1.36 11.62 -0.31
C MET A 216 2.00 11.57 1.08
N ILE A 217 2.97 12.45 1.37
CA ILE A 217 3.63 12.53 2.68
C ILE A 217 2.61 12.87 3.76
N ASP A 218 1.80 13.92 3.55
CA ASP A 218 0.81 14.40 4.52
C ASP A 218 -0.22 13.31 4.84
N ARG A 219 -0.74 12.64 3.81
CA ARG A 219 -1.72 11.54 3.94
C ARG A 219 -1.15 10.29 4.60
N THR A 220 0.14 10.04 4.44
CA THR A 220 0.83 8.94 5.10
C THR A 220 0.88 9.18 6.61
N LEU A 221 1.26 10.39 7.03
CA LEU A 221 1.36 10.78 8.43
C LEU A 221 -0.03 10.88 9.09
N ASP A 222 -1.02 11.33 8.35
CA ASP A 222 -2.42 11.32 8.75
C ASP A 222 -2.90 9.89 9.09
N ALA A 223 -2.64 8.93 8.21
CA ALA A 223 -2.99 7.53 8.43
C ALA A 223 -2.21 6.85 9.56
N GLU A 224 -0.96 7.25 9.85
CA GLU A 224 -0.26 6.79 11.07
C GLU A 224 -0.87 7.35 12.36
N THR A 225 -1.41 8.56 12.28
CA THR A 225 -2.05 9.24 13.41
C THR A 225 -3.41 8.63 13.69
N TYR A 226 -4.27 8.53 12.69
CA TYR A 226 -5.68 8.15 12.83
C TYR A 226 -6.00 6.72 12.45
N GLY A 227 -5.02 5.99 11.92
CA GLY A 227 -5.16 4.61 11.48
C GLY A 227 -5.73 4.51 10.07
N LEU A 228 -5.11 3.68 9.24
CA LEU A 228 -5.62 3.40 7.90
C LEU A 228 -6.98 2.70 7.97
N HIS A 229 -7.98 3.30 7.31
CA HIS A 229 -9.35 2.82 7.36
C HIS A 229 -10.08 3.03 6.02
N GLY A 230 -11.05 2.16 5.74
CA GLY A 230 -11.75 2.09 4.47
C GLY A 230 -11.99 0.65 4.02
N TYR A 231 -12.45 0.47 2.79
CA TYR A 231 -12.61 -0.84 2.17
C TYR A 231 -11.30 -1.36 1.58
N GLY A 232 -11.14 -2.68 1.56
CA GLY A 232 -10.18 -3.35 0.68
C GLY A 232 -10.88 -3.79 -0.60
N CYS A 233 -10.29 -3.49 -1.76
CA CYS A 233 -10.76 -3.93 -3.07
C CYS A 233 -9.70 -4.83 -3.71
N PHE A 234 -10.06 -6.07 -3.99
CA PHE A 234 -9.19 -7.06 -4.59
C PHE A 234 -9.79 -7.52 -5.92
N ASP A 235 -9.03 -7.37 -6.99
CA ASP A 235 -9.41 -7.69 -8.36
C ASP A 235 -8.68 -8.97 -8.78
N LEU A 236 -9.35 -10.12 -8.57
CA LEU A 236 -8.86 -11.46 -8.89
C LEU A 236 -9.52 -11.96 -10.18
N GLN A 237 -8.92 -12.96 -10.85
CA GLN A 237 -9.52 -13.59 -12.04
C GLN A 237 -9.88 -15.06 -11.79
N ASN A 238 -9.75 -15.55 -10.55
CA ASN A 238 -10.09 -16.93 -10.16
C ASN A 238 -9.35 -17.96 -11.06
N ILE A 239 -8.08 -17.69 -11.32
CA ILE A 239 -7.25 -18.55 -12.19
C ILE A 239 -6.95 -19.84 -11.44
N ARG A 240 -7.18 -20.98 -12.11
CA ARG A 240 -6.92 -22.33 -11.55
C ARG A 240 -5.75 -23.05 -12.18
N GLU A 241 -5.11 -22.44 -13.19
CA GLU A 241 -4.03 -23.03 -13.97
C GLU A 241 -2.64 -22.48 -13.58
N SER A 242 -1.63 -23.34 -13.67
CA SER A 242 -0.35 -23.19 -12.97
C SER A 242 0.47 -21.94 -13.32
N GLY A 243 0.37 -21.41 -14.54
CA GLY A 243 1.22 -20.32 -15.01
C GLY A 243 1.01 -19.00 -14.28
N TYR A 244 -0.25 -18.68 -13.95
CA TYR A 244 -0.65 -17.42 -13.31
C TYR A 244 -1.37 -17.61 -11.98
N PHE A 245 -1.71 -18.85 -11.61
CA PHE A 245 -2.31 -19.19 -10.30
C PHE A 245 -1.57 -18.55 -9.11
N LEU A 246 -0.24 -18.46 -9.18
CA LEU A 246 0.55 -17.89 -8.10
C LEU A 246 0.18 -16.43 -7.79
N GLY A 247 -0.09 -15.62 -8.82
CA GLY A 247 -0.51 -14.22 -8.65
C GLY A 247 -1.89 -14.10 -8.01
N ASP A 248 -2.87 -14.86 -8.52
CA ASP A 248 -4.23 -14.93 -7.96
C ASP A 248 -4.22 -15.39 -6.50
N TYR A 249 -3.42 -16.42 -6.21
CA TYR A 249 -3.24 -16.96 -4.86
C TYR A 249 -2.69 -15.90 -3.89
N TRP A 250 -1.69 -15.11 -4.31
CA TRP A 250 -1.15 -14.03 -3.48
C TRP A 250 -2.19 -12.94 -3.20
N LEU A 251 -2.99 -12.55 -4.20
CA LEU A 251 -4.08 -11.59 -4.04
C LEU A 251 -5.14 -12.12 -3.06
N TRP A 252 -5.53 -13.38 -3.20
CA TRP A 252 -6.48 -14.03 -2.30
C TRP A 252 -5.98 -14.03 -0.85
N GLU A 253 -4.76 -14.50 -0.61
CA GLU A 253 -4.19 -14.57 0.74
C GLU A 253 -4.02 -13.19 1.38
N ALA A 254 -3.61 -12.18 0.59
CA ALA A 254 -3.54 -10.79 1.04
C ALA A 254 -4.90 -10.25 1.49
N SER A 255 -5.94 -10.54 0.70
CA SER A 255 -7.31 -10.15 1.02
C SER A 255 -7.82 -10.83 2.30
N GLU A 256 -7.51 -12.12 2.51
CA GLU A 256 -7.87 -12.85 3.72
C GLU A 256 -7.12 -12.32 4.94
N ARG A 257 -5.86 -11.93 4.79
CA ARG A 257 -5.06 -11.35 5.87
C ARG A 257 -5.65 -10.02 6.37
N LEU A 258 -6.08 -9.14 5.46
CA LEU A 258 -6.76 -7.89 5.82
C LEU A 258 -8.14 -8.14 6.43
N ALA A 259 -8.88 -9.12 5.93
CA ALA A 259 -10.16 -9.51 6.52
C ALA A 259 -10.00 -10.02 7.95
N ARG A 260 -8.88 -10.70 8.29
CA ARG A 260 -8.53 -11.08 9.68
C ARG A 260 -8.27 -9.87 10.57
N GLU A 261 -7.73 -8.79 10.02
CA GLU A 261 -7.61 -7.50 10.74
C GLU A 261 -8.95 -6.79 10.94
N GLY A 262 -10.03 -7.27 10.32
CA GLY A 262 -11.37 -6.69 10.41
C GLY A 262 -11.72 -5.72 9.30
N PHE A 263 -10.87 -5.53 8.29
CA PHE A 263 -11.25 -4.74 7.12
C PHE A 263 -12.44 -5.40 6.40
N SER A 264 -13.35 -4.57 5.88
CA SER A 264 -14.37 -5.03 4.94
C SER A 264 -13.74 -5.14 3.56
N VAL A 265 -13.70 -6.35 3.01
CA VAL A 265 -12.96 -6.70 1.80
C VAL A 265 -13.93 -7.11 0.69
N MET A 266 -13.85 -6.43 -0.44
CA MET A 266 -14.49 -6.79 -1.71
C MET A 266 -13.51 -7.61 -2.54
N ARG A 267 -13.97 -8.74 -3.06
CA ARG A 267 -13.23 -9.59 -3.99
C ARG A 267 -14.02 -9.70 -5.27
N ASP A 268 -13.49 -9.10 -6.32
CA ASP A 268 -13.91 -9.45 -7.67
C ASP A 268 -13.17 -10.71 -8.09
N MET A 269 -13.88 -11.64 -8.71
CA MET A 269 -13.35 -12.93 -9.17
C MET A 269 -13.69 -13.16 -10.64
N GLN A 270 -14.14 -12.12 -11.34
CA GLN A 270 -14.48 -12.19 -12.75
C GLN A 270 -13.20 -12.17 -13.58
N PRO A 271 -13.18 -12.82 -14.75
CA PRO A 271 -12.01 -12.80 -15.61
C PRO A 271 -11.73 -11.41 -16.22
N GLU A 272 -12.73 -10.53 -16.28
CA GLU A 272 -12.58 -9.14 -16.73
C GLU A 272 -12.07 -8.22 -15.62
N THR A 273 -11.31 -7.17 -15.98
CA THR A 273 -10.95 -6.12 -15.02
C THR A 273 -12.18 -5.37 -14.51
N LEU A 274 -12.08 -4.79 -13.31
CA LEU A 274 -13.15 -3.99 -12.70
C LEU A 274 -13.79 -3.00 -13.69
N SER A 275 -15.13 -2.98 -13.69
CA SER A 275 -15.90 -2.01 -14.47
C SER A 275 -15.57 -0.58 -14.07
N PRO A 276 -15.40 0.36 -15.00
CA PRO A 276 -15.29 1.78 -14.69
C PRO A 276 -16.49 2.31 -13.88
N LEU A 277 -17.66 1.69 -14.03
CA LEU A 277 -18.89 2.09 -13.34
C LEU A 277 -18.99 1.52 -11.91
N LEU A 278 -18.00 0.73 -11.46
CA LEU A 278 -18.04 0.15 -10.13
C LEU A 278 -18.03 1.27 -9.06
N PRO A 279 -18.97 1.28 -8.10
CA PRO A 279 -19.11 2.30 -7.05
C PRO A 279 -18.04 2.17 -5.96
N LEU A 280 -16.77 2.30 -6.35
CA LEU A 280 -15.68 2.29 -5.40
C LEU A 280 -15.53 3.67 -4.76
N GLU A 281 -15.70 3.72 -3.45
CA GLU A 281 -15.40 4.87 -2.61
C GLU A 281 -14.67 4.39 -1.35
N LYS A 282 -13.96 5.31 -0.69
CA LYS A 282 -13.35 5.06 0.63
C LYS A 282 -12.42 3.85 0.64
N ILE A 283 -11.60 3.70 -0.42
CA ILE A 283 -10.69 2.56 -0.60
C ILE A 283 -9.37 2.80 0.16
N ALA A 284 -9.06 1.90 1.09
CA ALA A 284 -7.80 1.88 1.84
C ALA A 284 -6.77 0.92 1.23
N PHE A 285 -7.25 -0.16 0.60
CA PHE A 285 -6.39 -1.13 -0.07
C PHE A 285 -6.93 -1.44 -1.46
N TYR A 286 -6.07 -1.40 -2.45
CA TYR A 286 -6.34 -1.95 -3.78
C TYR A 286 -5.24 -2.94 -4.16
N MET A 287 -5.61 -4.17 -4.56
CA MET A 287 -4.68 -5.09 -5.18
C MET A 287 -5.35 -5.81 -6.34
N GLY A 288 -4.77 -5.75 -7.54
CA GLY A 288 -5.39 -6.31 -8.74
C GLY A 288 -4.41 -6.84 -9.79
N TRP A 289 -4.95 -7.30 -10.91
CA TRP A 289 -4.22 -7.80 -12.10
C TRP A 289 -5.17 -7.88 -13.32
N TYR A 290 -4.79 -8.09 -14.59
CA TYR A 290 -3.52 -8.04 -15.30
C TYR A 290 -3.79 -7.22 -16.58
N SER A 291 -3.98 -5.90 -16.44
CA SER A 291 -4.07 -4.96 -17.58
C SER A 291 -2.81 -4.12 -17.65
N GLU A 292 -2.32 -3.82 -18.85
CA GLU A 292 -1.15 -2.95 -19.00
C GLU A 292 -1.45 -1.50 -18.60
N GLN A 293 -2.63 -1.01 -18.98
CA GLN A 293 -3.07 0.36 -18.71
C GLN A 293 -4.03 0.37 -17.53
N VAL A 294 -4.05 1.48 -16.80
CA VAL A 294 -5.06 1.75 -15.77
C VAL A 294 -6.46 1.59 -16.37
N THR A 295 -7.29 0.82 -15.69
CA THR A 295 -8.70 0.62 -16.04
C THR A 295 -9.57 0.73 -14.79
N GLY A 296 -10.88 0.50 -14.97
CA GLY A 296 -11.84 0.54 -13.87
C GLY A 296 -12.00 1.93 -13.26
N PRO A 297 -12.44 2.02 -11.99
CA PRO A 297 -12.70 3.30 -11.32
C PRO A 297 -11.43 4.18 -11.21
N PHE A 298 -10.26 3.56 -11.22
CA PHE A 298 -8.96 4.24 -11.14
C PHE A 298 -8.65 5.09 -12.37
N ALA A 299 -9.37 4.92 -13.49
CA ALA A 299 -9.24 5.75 -14.67
C ALA A 299 -10.04 7.07 -14.60
N ARG A 300 -10.96 7.24 -13.64
CA ARG A 300 -12.01 8.28 -13.69
C ARG A 300 -11.83 9.74 -13.20
N GLU A 301 -10.69 10.37 -12.97
CA GLU A 301 -10.54 11.71 -12.30
C GLU A 301 -11.24 11.93 -10.92
N ASP A 302 -12.54 11.68 -10.79
CA ASP A 302 -13.38 11.82 -9.58
C ASP A 302 -13.01 10.84 -8.45
N PHE A 303 -12.48 9.67 -8.80
CA PHE A 303 -12.12 8.65 -7.83
C PHE A 303 -10.92 9.09 -6.97
N GLN A 304 -11.04 8.91 -5.65
CA GLN A 304 -9.96 9.18 -4.70
C GLN A 304 -9.84 8.05 -3.66
N PHE A 305 -8.60 7.66 -3.39
CA PHE A 305 -8.25 6.75 -2.31
C PHE A 305 -8.39 7.42 -0.94
N GLN A 306 -8.39 6.63 0.13
CA GLN A 306 -8.28 7.12 1.51
C GLN A 306 -6.86 7.58 1.86
N PRO A 307 -6.69 8.51 2.81
CA PRO A 307 -5.37 8.84 3.34
C PRO A 307 -4.61 7.58 3.77
N GLY A 308 -3.35 7.47 3.35
CA GLY A 308 -2.50 6.32 3.63
C GLY A 308 -2.82 5.06 2.82
N ALA A 309 -3.67 5.14 1.80
CA ALA A 309 -4.05 3.96 1.02
C ALA A 309 -2.86 3.29 0.33
N ILE A 310 -2.96 1.98 0.21
CA ILE A 310 -1.94 1.11 -0.38
C ILE A 310 -2.53 0.45 -1.62
N ALA A 311 -1.87 0.63 -2.76
CA ALA A 311 -2.35 0.14 -4.03
C ALA A 311 -1.27 -0.67 -4.77
N TYR A 312 -1.68 -1.74 -5.46
CA TYR A 312 -0.80 -2.53 -6.32
C TYR A 312 -1.57 -3.14 -7.48
N HIS A 313 -1.05 -3.00 -8.70
CA HIS A 313 -1.56 -3.76 -9.85
C HIS A 313 -0.45 -4.63 -10.42
N LEU A 314 -0.69 -5.94 -10.38
CA LEU A 314 0.22 -6.96 -10.88
C LEU A 314 0.15 -6.94 -12.41
N HIS A 315 1.10 -6.27 -13.03
CA HIS A 315 1.36 -6.31 -14.47
C HIS A 315 2.84 -6.05 -14.74
N SER A 316 3.42 -6.66 -15.79
CA SER A 316 4.85 -6.58 -16.07
C SER A 316 5.35 -5.20 -16.51
N GLY A 317 4.44 -4.30 -16.85
CA GLY A 317 4.70 -2.90 -17.18
C GLY A 317 3.99 -1.89 -16.28
N SER A 318 3.53 -2.28 -15.08
CA SER A 318 2.72 -1.41 -14.22
C SER A 318 3.40 -0.10 -13.81
N GLY A 319 4.73 -0.08 -13.78
CA GLY A 319 5.59 1.08 -13.46
C GLY A 319 6.49 1.51 -14.62
N LYS A 320 6.14 1.20 -15.88
CA LYS A 320 6.91 1.65 -17.06
C LYS A 320 7.06 3.17 -17.11
N SER A 321 6.12 3.92 -16.57
CA SER A 321 6.31 5.32 -16.21
C SER A 321 5.51 5.61 -14.95
N ILE A 322 6.06 6.43 -14.06
CA ILE A 322 5.43 6.78 -12.78
C ILE A 322 5.06 8.26 -12.72
N ARG A 323 5.70 9.10 -13.55
CA ARG A 323 5.41 10.53 -13.72
C ARG A 323 4.33 10.79 -14.79
N THR A 324 3.23 10.03 -14.72
CA THR A 324 2.08 10.16 -15.62
C THR A 324 0.79 9.88 -14.86
N ALA A 325 -0.25 10.68 -15.05
CA ALA A 325 -1.54 10.47 -14.39
C ALA A 325 -2.47 9.50 -15.12
N THR A 326 -2.12 9.07 -16.34
CA THR A 326 -3.07 8.39 -17.26
C THR A 326 -2.56 7.07 -17.86
N ASN A 327 -1.25 6.81 -17.85
CA ASN A 327 -0.68 5.59 -18.45
C ASN A 327 -0.15 4.64 -17.37
N TYR A 328 -0.19 3.34 -17.67
CA TYR A 328 0.22 2.27 -16.75
C TYR A 328 -0.57 2.31 -15.45
N TRP A 329 0.03 1.96 -14.31
CA TRP A 329 -0.70 1.87 -13.03
C TRP A 329 -0.08 2.71 -11.92
N VAL A 330 1.25 2.73 -11.77
CA VAL A 330 1.88 3.42 -10.64
C VAL A 330 1.49 4.90 -10.59
N GLY A 331 1.75 5.64 -11.67
CA GLY A 331 1.42 7.07 -11.73
C GLY A 331 -0.08 7.37 -11.57
N PRO A 332 -1.00 6.71 -12.30
CA PRO A 332 -2.43 6.90 -12.12
C PRO A 332 -2.93 6.62 -10.70
N LEU A 333 -2.47 5.55 -10.04
CA LEU A 333 -2.87 5.23 -8.66
C LEU A 333 -2.41 6.33 -7.69
N LEU A 334 -1.20 6.87 -7.89
CA LEU A 334 -0.68 8.01 -7.13
C LEU A 334 -1.51 9.29 -7.38
N ALA A 335 -1.91 9.54 -8.64
CA ALA A 335 -2.79 10.66 -9.01
C ALA A 335 -4.16 10.59 -8.31
N ARG A 336 -4.60 9.39 -7.92
CA ARG A 336 -5.83 9.19 -7.14
C ARG A 336 -5.60 9.17 -5.62
N GLY A 337 -4.43 9.59 -5.17
CA GLY A 337 -4.14 9.81 -3.75
C GLY A 337 -3.73 8.55 -2.98
N ALA A 338 -3.27 7.49 -3.67
CA ALA A 338 -2.59 6.38 -3.00
C ALA A 338 -1.27 6.87 -2.37
N SER A 339 -0.99 6.44 -1.15
CA SER A 339 0.24 6.80 -0.43
C SER A 339 1.38 5.82 -0.69
N VAL A 340 1.06 4.58 -1.05
CA VAL A 340 2.01 3.52 -1.35
C VAL A 340 1.61 2.80 -2.62
N VAL A 341 2.56 2.70 -3.56
CA VAL A 341 2.39 1.93 -4.79
C VAL A 341 3.69 1.22 -5.16
N MET A 342 3.59 -0.04 -5.59
CA MET A 342 4.73 -0.80 -6.14
C MET A 342 4.48 -1.08 -7.62
N GLY A 343 5.53 -1.16 -8.43
CA GLY A 343 5.36 -1.48 -9.85
C GLY A 343 6.61 -1.93 -10.56
N ALA A 344 6.42 -2.55 -11.72
CA ALA A 344 7.52 -3.05 -12.55
C ALA A 344 7.88 -2.02 -13.63
N VAL A 345 9.15 -1.57 -13.65
CA VAL A 345 9.65 -0.60 -14.64
C VAL A 345 9.90 -1.21 -16.01
N ASP A 346 10.02 -2.53 -16.05
CA ASP A 346 10.16 -3.43 -17.20
C ASP A 346 9.78 -4.87 -16.76
N GLU A 347 9.83 -5.84 -17.67
CA GLU A 347 9.39 -7.23 -17.47
C GLU A 347 10.03 -7.91 -16.23
N PRO A 348 9.26 -8.14 -15.14
CA PRO A 348 9.80 -8.69 -13.91
C PRO A 348 9.78 -10.21 -13.90
N TYR A 349 8.96 -10.90 -14.70
CA TYR A 349 8.47 -12.27 -14.44
C TYR A 349 7.62 -12.36 -13.18
N LEU A 350 6.47 -13.04 -13.25
CA LEU A 350 5.53 -13.19 -12.13
C LEU A 350 6.21 -13.64 -10.82
N LYS A 351 7.12 -14.62 -10.88
CA LYS A 351 7.80 -15.11 -9.67
C LYS A 351 8.71 -14.10 -8.98
N TYR A 352 9.07 -12.99 -9.64
CA TYR A 352 9.92 -11.94 -9.09
C TYR A 352 9.13 -10.65 -8.82
N THR A 353 7.81 -10.64 -8.98
CA THR A 353 6.96 -9.58 -8.43
C THR A 353 6.82 -9.73 -6.91
N PRO A 354 6.43 -8.68 -6.16
CA PRO A 354 6.16 -8.77 -4.73
C PRO A 354 5.17 -9.89 -4.37
N ASP A 355 5.52 -10.73 -3.40
CA ASP A 355 4.63 -11.72 -2.82
C ASP A 355 3.64 -11.02 -1.86
N LEU A 356 2.43 -10.74 -2.35
CA LEU A 356 1.45 -9.91 -1.64
C LEU A 356 0.96 -10.54 -0.33
N LYS A 357 1.01 -11.87 -0.22
CA LYS A 357 0.76 -12.58 1.04
C LYS A 357 1.81 -12.21 2.08
N VAL A 358 3.09 -12.25 1.72
CA VAL A 358 4.19 -11.87 2.62
C VAL A 358 4.13 -10.38 2.96
N PHE A 359 3.90 -9.52 1.97
CA PHE A 359 3.77 -8.07 2.15
C PHE A 359 2.71 -7.71 3.18
N THR A 360 1.48 -8.20 2.99
CA THR A 360 0.35 -7.90 3.87
C THR A 360 0.51 -8.49 5.26
N GLU A 361 1.10 -9.68 5.40
CA GLU A 361 1.40 -10.28 6.69
C GLU A 361 2.36 -9.41 7.52
N HIS A 362 3.46 -8.96 6.92
CA HIS A 362 4.47 -8.15 7.59
C HIS A 362 3.90 -6.78 7.98
N LEU A 363 3.16 -6.15 7.06
CA LEU A 363 2.54 -4.85 7.29
C LEU A 363 1.51 -4.92 8.43
N CYS A 364 0.62 -5.90 8.41
CA CYS A 364 -0.40 -6.09 9.46
C CYS A 364 0.20 -6.49 10.81
N SER A 365 1.44 -7.00 10.82
CA SER A 365 2.21 -7.29 12.04
C SER A 365 2.89 -6.04 12.64
N GLY A 366 2.66 -4.85 12.06
CA GLY A 366 3.18 -3.58 12.56
C GLY A 366 4.56 -3.20 12.02
N MET A 367 5.06 -3.90 11.01
CA MET A 367 6.25 -3.48 10.27
C MET A 367 5.96 -2.26 9.40
N ASN A 368 7.00 -1.51 9.05
CA ASN A 368 6.86 -0.41 8.11
C ASN A 368 6.81 -0.89 6.66
N TYR A 369 6.45 0.03 5.76
CA TYR A 369 6.35 -0.24 4.33
C TYR A 369 7.66 -0.81 3.76
N GLY A 370 8.81 -0.20 4.06
CA GLY A 370 10.11 -0.64 3.55
C GLY A 370 10.42 -2.08 3.95
N GLN A 371 10.26 -2.43 5.23
CA GLN A 371 10.45 -3.81 5.72
C GLN A 371 9.50 -4.79 5.02
N SER A 372 8.22 -4.45 4.94
CA SER A 372 7.18 -5.31 4.38
C SER A 372 7.39 -5.54 2.88
N ALA A 373 7.76 -4.48 2.14
CA ALA A 373 8.06 -4.55 0.72
C ALA A 373 9.29 -5.41 0.45
N TYR A 374 10.41 -5.16 1.14
CA TYR A 374 11.63 -5.95 0.97
C TYR A 374 11.45 -7.40 1.41
N ALA A 375 10.67 -7.68 2.46
CA ALA A 375 10.34 -9.06 2.82
C ALA A 375 9.54 -9.78 1.72
N SER A 376 8.71 -9.06 0.97
CA SER A 376 7.90 -9.63 -0.12
C SER A 376 8.65 -9.82 -1.45
N MET A 377 9.77 -9.12 -1.66
CA MET A 377 10.53 -9.21 -2.90
C MET A 377 11.50 -10.38 -2.85
N ARG A 378 11.43 -11.27 -3.85
CA ARG A 378 12.39 -12.39 -3.98
C ARG A 378 13.77 -11.95 -4.44
N THR A 379 13.84 -10.81 -5.13
CA THR A 379 15.03 -10.40 -5.86
C THR A 379 15.26 -8.89 -5.78
N LEU A 380 16.53 -8.48 -5.84
CA LEU A 380 17.03 -7.11 -5.97
C LEU A 380 17.80 -6.96 -7.29
N SER A 381 18.30 -5.75 -7.60
CA SER A 381 18.91 -5.44 -8.90
C SER A 381 18.00 -5.80 -10.08
N TRP A 382 16.69 -5.60 -9.92
CA TRP A 382 15.67 -6.05 -10.88
C TRP A 382 14.61 -4.99 -11.10
N GLN A 383 13.42 -5.36 -11.58
CA GLN A 383 12.49 -4.42 -12.20
C GLN A 383 11.49 -3.73 -11.26
N ILE A 384 11.47 -4.04 -9.95
CA ILE A 384 10.46 -3.49 -9.05
C ILE A 384 10.93 -2.15 -8.46
N THR A 385 10.14 -1.09 -8.68
CA THR A 385 10.25 0.19 -7.96
C THR A 385 9.22 0.24 -6.84
N LEU A 386 9.60 0.86 -5.72
CA LEU A 386 8.80 0.99 -4.51
C LEU A 386 8.53 2.48 -4.26
N VAL A 387 7.29 2.92 -4.50
CA VAL A 387 6.86 4.30 -4.25
C VAL A 387 6.12 4.39 -2.92
N GLY A 388 6.49 5.36 -2.10
CA GLY A 388 5.95 5.60 -0.77
C GLY A 388 7.03 5.75 0.29
N ASP A 389 6.63 6.35 1.40
CA ASP A 389 7.46 6.54 2.58
C ASP A 389 7.82 5.18 3.20
N PRO A 390 9.12 4.79 3.26
CA PRO A 390 9.51 3.49 3.77
C PRO A 390 9.21 3.31 5.25
N LEU A 391 9.02 4.40 6.00
CA LEU A 391 8.74 4.40 7.43
C LEU A 391 7.25 4.27 7.74
N TYR A 392 6.38 4.28 6.73
CA TYR A 392 4.93 4.22 6.92
C TYR A 392 4.47 2.98 7.69
N ARG A 393 3.74 3.17 8.81
CA ARG A 393 3.22 2.11 9.70
C ARG A 393 1.71 2.22 9.99
N PRO A 394 0.84 1.77 9.07
CA PRO A 394 -0.60 1.83 9.26
C PRO A 394 -1.16 0.92 10.38
N PHE A 395 -0.35 -0.02 10.87
CA PHE A 395 -0.72 -0.97 11.92
C PHE A 395 0.14 -0.83 13.17
N GLN A 396 0.66 0.38 13.42
CA GLN A 396 1.52 0.65 14.59
C GLN A 396 0.79 0.44 15.92
N PHE A 397 -0.49 0.81 15.99
CA PHE A 397 -1.29 0.76 17.21
C PHE A 397 -2.49 -0.19 17.05
N PRO A 398 -3.01 -0.74 18.17
CA PRO A 398 -4.26 -1.47 18.14
C PRO A 398 -5.43 -0.54 17.76
N PRO A 399 -6.52 -1.05 17.16
CA PRO A 399 -7.63 -0.23 16.67
C PRO A 399 -8.25 0.71 17.72
N GLU A 400 -8.25 0.33 18.99
CA GLU A 400 -8.81 1.13 20.09
C GLU A 400 -8.08 2.47 20.28
N VAL A 401 -6.77 2.52 20.01
CA VAL A 401 -5.98 3.77 20.06
C VAL A 401 -6.42 4.71 18.93
N TYR A 402 -6.54 4.17 17.72
CA TYR A 402 -7.02 4.93 16.56
C TYR A 402 -8.45 5.43 16.77
N GLN A 403 -9.33 4.60 17.33
CA GLN A 403 -10.69 5.00 17.66
C GLN A 403 -10.73 6.18 18.63
N ALA A 404 -9.87 6.18 19.65
CA ALA A 404 -9.82 7.26 20.63
C ALA A 404 -9.38 8.59 20.01
N ARG A 405 -8.39 8.55 19.11
CA ARG A 405 -7.91 9.74 18.37
C ARG A 405 -8.98 10.27 17.42
N LEU A 406 -9.57 9.40 16.60
CA LEU A 406 -10.66 9.77 15.70
C LEU A 406 -11.86 10.36 16.44
N ARG A 407 -12.28 9.80 17.58
CA ARG A 407 -13.39 10.37 18.36
C ARG A 407 -13.13 11.82 18.78
N GLN A 408 -11.87 12.16 19.02
CA GLN A 408 -11.49 13.50 19.45
C GLN A 408 -11.44 14.48 18.27
N ASP A 409 -10.81 14.06 17.17
CA ASP A 409 -10.39 14.98 16.11
C ASP A 409 -11.24 14.85 14.82
N HIS A 410 -11.77 13.65 14.53
CA HIS A 410 -12.52 13.27 13.31
C HIS A 410 -13.65 12.26 13.62
N PRO A 411 -14.69 12.66 14.40
CA PRO A 411 -15.72 11.74 14.90
C PRO A 411 -16.52 11.03 13.79
N GLU A 412 -16.61 11.62 12.60
CA GLU A 412 -17.22 11.04 11.40
C GLU A 412 -16.56 9.73 10.95
N ASP A 413 -15.25 9.61 11.14
CA ASP A 413 -14.47 8.45 10.70
C ASP A 413 -14.33 7.36 11.78
N GLU A 414 -14.74 7.63 13.03
CA GLU A 414 -14.74 6.65 14.13
C GLU A 414 -15.50 5.36 13.76
N ALA A 415 -16.54 5.51 12.92
CA ALA A 415 -17.36 4.41 12.44
C ALA A 415 -16.56 3.34 11.69
N TRP A 416 -15.49 3.71 10.98
CA TRP A 416 -14.65 2.74 10.27
C TRP A 416 -13.87 1.83 11.22
N ILE A 417 -13.40 2.39 12.33
CA ILE A 417 -12.72 1.59 13.35
C ILE A 417 -13.72 0.72 14.11
N ALA A 418 -14.93 1.24 14.38
CA ALA A 418 -16.01 0.43 14.94
C ALA A 418 -16.40 -0.75 14.03
N LEU A 419 -16.45 -0.54 12.71
CA LEU A 419 -16.66 -1.60 11.72
C LEU A 419 -15.56 -2.66 11.83
N ARG A 420 -14.29 -2.24 11.88
CA ARG A 420 -13.13 -3.14 12.02
C ARG A 420 -13.23 -4.01 13.28
N LEU A 421 -13.56 -3.40 14.41
CA LEU A 421 -13.75 -4.10 15.69
C LEU A 421 -14.92 -5.09 15.63
N ALA A 422 -16.06 -4.69 15.05
CA ALA A 422 -17.21 -5.58 14.88
C ALA A 422 -16.86 -6.80 14.01
N ASN A 423 -16.15 -6.60 12.90
CA ASN A 423 -15.69 -7.67 12.02
C ASN A 423 -14.74 -8.65 12.74
N ARG A 424 -13.84 -8.15 13.58
CA ARG A 424 -12.97 -9.01 14.40
C ARG A 424 -13.76 -9.85 15.41
N LEU A 425 -14.79 -9.27 16.04
CA LEU A 425 -15.69 -10.00 16.94
C LEU A 425 -16.44 -11.12 16.20
N ILE A 426 -16.98 -10.82 15.01
CA ILE A 426 -17.67 -11.80 14.17
C ILE A 426 -16.76 -12.97 13.81
N ARG A 427 -15.53 -12.68 13.38
CA ARG A 427 -14.54 -13.71 13.04
C ARG A 427 -14.09 -14.56 14.23
N SER A 428 -14.27 -14.06 15.45
CA SER A 428 -13.97 -14.79 16.69
C SER A 428 -15.21 -15.45 17.28
N ASP A 429 -16.26 -15.66 16.48
CA ASP A 429 -17.56 -16.24 16.86
C ASP A 429 -18.30 -15.47 17.97
N ARG A 430 -17.98 -14.19 18.15
CA ARG A 430 -18.62 -13.29 19.14
C ARG A 430 -19.70 -12.43 18.49
N PHE A 431 -20.69 -13.09 17.89
CA PHE A 431 -21.78 -12.46 17.14
C PHE A 431 -22.62 -11.48 17.97
N ASN A 432 -23.09 -11.87 19.16
CA ASN A 432 -23.93 -11.01 20.01
C ASN A 432 -23.20 -9.72 20.45
N PRO A 433 -21.94 -9.77 20.92
CA PRO A 433 -21.14 -8.57 21.13
C PRO A 433 -20.99 -7.70 19.88
N ALA A 434 -20.77 -8.29 18.70
CA ALA A 434 -20.64 -7.55 17.45
C ALA A 434 -21.94 -6.81 17.09
N LEU A 435 -23.09 -7.48 17.15
CA LEU A 435 -24.41 -6.86 16.92
C LEU A 435 -24.70 -5.74 17.93
N SER A 436 -24.33 -5.94 19.19
CA SER A 436 -24.49 -4.93 20.24
C SER A 436 -23.64 -3.69 19.95
N LEU A 437 -22.38 -3.89 19.56
CA LEU A 437 -21.47 -2.82 19.17
C LEU A 437 -22.00 -2.05 17.96
N LEU A 438 -22.39 -2.76 16.89
CA LEU A 438 -22.95 -2.14 15.67
C LEU A 438 -24.19 -1.32 16.00
N ARG A 439 -25.19 -1.90 16.68
CA ARG A 439 -26.43 -1.20 17.04
C ARG A 439 -26.18 0.01 17.93
N GLN A 440 -25.25 -0.09 18.89
CA GLN A 440 -24.87 1.04 19.72
C GLN A 440 -24.25 2.15 18.87
N LYS A 441 -23.22 1.84 18.10
CA LYS A 441 -22.50 2.84 17.30
C LYS A 441 -23.39 3.45 16.22
N ILE A 442 -24.31 2.70 15.61
CA ILE A 442 -25.33 3.24 14.70
C ILE A 442 -26.23 4.25 15.39
N ARG A 443 -26.62 4.03 16.67
CA ARG A 443 -27.41 5.03 17.41
C ARG A 443 -26.61 6.30 17.68
N ASP A 444 -25.33 6.14 18.01
CA ASP A 444 -24.45 7.24 18.39
C ASP A 444 -24.02 8.09 17.18
N THR A 445 -23.72 7.46 16.03
CA THR A 445 -23.10 8.13 14.87
C THR A 445 -23.99 8.21 13.64
N LYS A 446 -25.09 7.44 13.58
CA LYS A 446 -25.93 7.29 12.37
C LYS A 446 -25.18 6.82 11.13
N SER A 447 -24.00 6.23 11.31
CA SER A 447 -23.10 5.86 10.21
C SER A 447 -23.70 4.84 9.25
N GLN A 448 -23.66 5.18 7.95
CA GLN A 448 -24.14 4.35 6.85
C GLN A 448 -23.30 3.09 6.65
N VAL A 449 -21.98 3.16 6.84
CA VAL A 449 -21.11 1.96 6.74
C VAL A 449 -21.44 0.91 7.80
N LEU A 450 -21.81 1.34 9.01
CA LEU A 450 -22.23 0.43 10.08
C LEU A 450 -23.62 -0.16 9.82
N GLN A 451 -24.54 0.65 9.28
CA GLN A 451 -25.88 0.21 8.89
C GLN A 451 -25.80 -0.84 7.77
N LEU A 452 -25.02 -0.58 6.72
CA LEU A 452 -24.73 -1.55 5.66
C LEU A 452 -24.22 -2.86 6.23
N ARG A 453 -23.22 -2.79 7.12
CA ARG A 453 -22.68 -4.01 7.73
C ARG A 453 -23.73 -4.76 8.55
N LEU A 454 -24.59 -4.06 9.27
CA LEU A 454 -25.69 -4.68 10.03
C LEU A 454 -26.69 -5.37 9.09
N ALA A 455 -27.02 -4.73 7.95
CA ALA A 455 -27.90 -5.30 6.93
C ALA A 455 -27.29 -6.58 6.32
N ASP A 456 -26.00 -6.56 5.98
CA ASP A 456 -25.29 -7.74 5.47
C ASP A 456 -25.36 -8.92 6.47
N LEU A 457 -25.25 -8.61 7.77
CA LEU A 457 -25.37 -9.63 8.82
C LEU A 457 -26.79 -10.17 8.95
N TYR A 458 -27.81 -9.33 8.79
CA TYR A 458 -29.19 -9.81 8.73
C TYR A 458 -29.43 -10.69 7.50
N ALA A 459 -28.93 -10.28 6.34
CA ALA A 459 -29.05 -11.04 5.10
C ALA A 459 -28.44 -12.45 5.21
N VAL A 460 -27.20 -12.54 5.71
CA VAL A 460 -26.51 -13.85 5.84
C VAL A 460 -27.09 -14.76 6.93
N ASN A 461 -27.91 -14.21 7.84
CA ASN A 461 -28.59 -14.95 8.91
C ASN A 461 -30.09 -15.18 8.62
N HIS A 462 -30.52 -15.08 7.36
CA HIS A 462 -31.91 -15.32 6.95
C HIS A 462 -32.94 -14.41 7.65
N LEU A 463 -32.55 -13.15 7.86
CA LEU A 463 -33.43 -12.08 8.36
C LEU A 463 -33.66 -11.07 7.23
N GLU A 464 -34.14 -11.54 6.09
CA GLU A 464 -34.16 -10.77 4.83
C GLU A 464 -35.03 -9.53 4.93
N SER A 465 -36.18 -9.58 5.62
CA SER A 465 -37.03 -8.39 5.83
C SER A 465 -36.28 -7.30 6.60
N SER A 466 -35.59 -7.65 7.69
CA SER A 466 -34.80 -6.70 8.46
C SER A 466 -33.59 -6.18 7.68
N ALA A 467 -32.98 -7.01 6.83
CA ALA A 467 -31.91 -6.58 5.94
C ALA A 467 -32.42 -5.53 4.93
N LEU A 468 -33.54 -5.82 4.26
CA LEU A 468 -34.16 -4.91 3.29
C LEU A 468 -34.56 -3.57 3.93
N ASP A 469 -35.15 -3.58 5.13
CA ASP A 469 -35.51 -2.34 5.85
C ASP A 469 -34.29 -1.44 6.07
N VAL A 470 -33.16 -2.04 6.46
CA VAL A 470 -31.92 -1.28 6.69
C VAL A 470 -31.29 -0.83 5.38
N TYR A 471 -31.25 -1.66 4.33
CA TYR A 471 -30.74 -1.22 3.03
C TYR A 471 -31.57 -0.07 2.45
N GLN A 472 -32.90 -0.14 2.54
CA GLN A 472 -33.79 0.94 2.09
C GLN A 472 -33.55 2.23 2.87
N GLU A 473 -33.33 2.15 4.18
CA GLU A 473 -32.98 3.32 5.00
C GLU A 473 -31.62 3.92 4.60
N VAL A 474 -30.62 3.09 4.31
CA VAL A 474 -29.32 3.56 3.78
C VAL A 474 -29.53 4.23 2.43
N ILE A 475 -30.27 3.64 1.49
CA ILE A 475 -30.54 4.22 0.16
C ILE A 475 -31.23 5.57 0.30
N ARG A 476 -32.22 5.67 1.20
CA ARG A 476 -32.97 6.91 1.48
C ARG A 476 -32.08 8.00 2.06
N THR A 477 -31.12 7.66 2.90
CA THR A 477 -30.25 8.64 3.59
C THR A 477 -28.90 8.85 2.93
N ALA A 478 -28.53 8.03 1.93
CA ALA A 478 -27.21 8.02 1.29
C ALA A 478 -26.73 9.42 0.90
N GLU A 479 -25.49 9.74 1.29
CA GLU A 479 -24.84 11.02 0.96
C GLU A 479 -24.17 10.97 -0.41
N THR A 480 -23.67 9.80 -0.81
CA THR A 480 -23.01 9.55 -2.09
C THR A 480 -23.80 8.58 -2.95
N PRO A 481 -23.74 8.71 -4.30
CA PRO A 481 -24.31 7.72 -5.20
C PRO A 481 -23.67 6.34 -5.00
N GLU A 482 -22.39 6.26 -4.66
CA GLU A 482 -21.67 5.00 -4.41
C GLU A 482 -22.28 4.22 -3.22
N THR A 483 -22.58 4.90 -2.10
CA THR A 483 -23.23 4.28 -0.95
C THR A 483 -24.64 3.80 -1.29
N ALA A 484 -25.41 4.61 -2.05
CA ALA A 484 -26.75 4.23 -2.49
C ALA A 484 -26.72 3.02 -3.44
N VAL A 485 -25.81 3.02 -4.41
CA VAL A 485 -25.61 1.92 -5.35
C VAL A 485 -25.19 0.65 -4.62
N ARG A 486 -24.26 0.73 -3.66
CA ARG A 486 -23.82 -0.42 -2.86
C ARG A 486 -24.97 -1.05 -2.08
N ALA A 487 -25.77 -0.24 -1.39
CA ALA A 487 -26.97 -0.71 -0.70
C ALA A 487 -28.02 -1.27 -1.69
N GLY A 488 -28.19 -0.59 -2.83
CA GLY A 488 -29.13 -0.96 -3.88
C GLY A 488 -28.81 -2.31 -4.52
N LEU A 489 -27.54 -2.59 -4.83
CA LEU A 489 -27.12 -3.87 -5.38
C LEU A 489 -27.48 -5.03 -4.43
N ALA A 490 -27.14 -4.90 -3.14
CA ALA A 490 -27.47 -5.92 -2.14
C ALA A 490 -28.99 -6.09 -1.96
N ALA A 491 -29.75 -4.99 -1.94
CA ALA A 491 -31.20 -5.04 -1.83
C ALA A 491 -31.87 -5.68 -3.06
N VAL A 492 -31.40 -5.35 -4.27
CA VAL A 492 -31.87 -5.95 -5.53
C VAL A 492 -31.63 -7.45 -5.55
N GLU A 493 -30.46 -7.91 -5.12
CA GLU A 493 -30.16 -9.35 -5.00
C GLU A 493 -31.13 -10.05 -4.04
N LEU A 494 -31.40 -9.47 -2.86
CA LEU A 494 -32.35 -10.02 -1.90
C LEU A 494 -33.80 -10.04 -2.43
N LEU A 495 -34.27 -8.96 -3.06
CA LEU A 495 -35.60 -8.89 -3.64
C LEU A 495 -35.78 -9.96 -4.74
N ARG A 496 -34.74 -10.19 -5.56
CA ARG A 496 -34.74 -11.27 -6.55
C ARG A 496 -34.78 -12.64 -5.91
N ALA A 497 -34.00 -12.89 -4.86
CA ALA A 497 -34.03 -14.16 -4.13
C ALA A 497 -35.40 -14.43 -3.51
N GLN A 498 -36.16 -13.38 -3.18
CA GLN A 498 -37.55 -13.45 -2.71
C GLN A 498 -38.60 -13.50 -3.84
N ASN A 499 -38.19 -13.60 -5.10
CA ASN A 499 -39.10 -13.59 -6.26
C ASN A 499 -39.96 -12.31 -6.36
N ARG A 500 -39.35 -11.15 -6.07
CA ARG A 500 -39.96 -9.80 -6.15
C ARG A 500 -39.22 -8.90 -7.16
N PRO A 501 -39.17 -9.25 -8.45
CA PRO A 501 -38.41 -8.48 -9.45
C PRO A 501 -38.98 -7.08 -9.70
N GLU A 502 -40.29 -6.87 -9.58
CA GLU A 502 -40.93 -5.56 -9.78
C GLU A 502 -40.47 -4.55 -8.72
N ASP A 503 -40.35 -4.98 -7.46
CA ASP A 503 -39.84 -4.14 -6.38
C ASP A 503 -38.37 -3.78 -6.60
N ALA A 504 -37.58 -4.68 -7.20
CA ALA A 504 -36.20 -4.40 -7.56
C ALA A 504 -36.10 -3.36 -8.69
N GLU A 505 -37.00 -3.41 -9.68
CA GLU A 505 -37.07 -2.40 -10.75
C GLU A 505 -37.44 -1.01 -10.22
N ILE A 506 -38.41 -0.94 -9.31
CA ILE A 506 -38.81 0.31 -8.64
C ILE A 506 -37.61 0.88 -7.88
N LEU A 507 -36.90 0.05 -7.10
CA LEU A 507 -35.74 0.50 -6.35
C LEU A 507 -34.62 1.04 -7.25
N ILE A 508 -34.32 0.35 -8.36
CA ILE A 508 -33.33 0.82 -9.35
C ILE A 508 -33.78 2.15 -9.96
N HIS A 509 -35.07 2.29 -10.29
CA HIS A 509 -35.62 3.52 -10.83
C HIS A 509 -35.49 4.68 -9.84
N ASP A 510 -35.84 4.48 -8.58
CA ASP A 510 -35.78 5.52 -7.54
C ASP A 510 -34.35 6.02 -7.32
N ILE A 511 -33.35 5.12 -7.30
CA ILE A 511 -31.94 5.51 -7.17
C ILE A 511 -31.50 6.32 -8.40
N ARG A 512 -31.87 5.88 -9.61
CA ARG A 512 -31.56 6.62 -10.86
C ARG A 512 -32.20 8.01 -10.90
N MET A 513 -33.43 8.15 -10.41
CA MET A 513 -34.11 9.43 -10.36
C MET A 513 -33.47 10.40 -9.36
N ARG A 514 -32.86 9.89 -8.28
CA ARG A 514 -32.17 10.72 -7.30
C ARG A 514 -30.79 11.20 -7.79
N TRP A 515 -30.11 10.42 -8.62
CA TRP A 515 -28.79 10.75 -9.17
C TRP A 515 -28.72 10.50 -10.70
N PRO A 516 -29.46 11.27 -11.50
CA PRO A 516 -29.63 11.01 -12.94
C PRO A 516 -28.33 11.19 -13.75
N ASP A 517 -27.43 12.07 -13.32
CA ASP A 517 -26.20 12.42 -14.04
C ASP A 517 -24.97 11.59 -13.60
N GLN A 518 -25.15 10.65 -12.68
CA GLN A 518 -24.04 9.87 -12.10
C GLN A 518 -23.85 8.55 -12.85
N GLU A 519 -22.75 8.42 -13.59
CA GLU A 519 -22.44 7.21 -14.37
C GLU A 519 -22.39 5.95 -13.50
N THR A 520 -21.86 6.05 -12.27
CA THR A 520 -21.82 4.95 -11.30
C THR A 520 -23.20 4.31 -11.08
N VAL A 521 -24.28 5.08 -11.14
CA VAL A 521 -25.66 4.59 -10.95
C VAL A 521 -26.12 3.71 -12.11
N GLN A 522 -25.49 3.83 -13.28
CA GLN A 522 -25.73 2.94 -14.41
C GLN A 522 -25.25 1.51 -14.15
N SER A 523 -24.37 1.30 -13.16
CA SER A 523 -23.97 -0.04 -12.72
C SER A 523 -25.12 -0.81 -12.05
N LEU A 524 -26.12 -0.11 -11.47
CA LEU A 524 -27.36 -0.74 -11.00
C LEU A 524 -28.15 -1.23 -12.19
N THR A 525 -28.02 -2.52 -12.45
CA THR A 525 -28.79 -3.22 -13.47
C THR A 525 -29.41 -4.45 -12.84
N LEU A 526 -30.48 -4.97 -13.47
CA LEU A 526 -30.88 -6.33 -13.22
C LEU A 526 -29.87 -7.24 -13.97
N PRO A 527 -29.12 -8.12 -13.28
CA PRO A 527 -28.27 -9.09 -13.96
C PRO A 527 -29.09 -9.89 -14.97
N ARG A 528 -28.55 -10.07 -16.19
CA ARG A 528 -29.18 -10.91 -17.23
C ARG A 528 -29.35 -12.33 -16.67
N ARG A 529 -30.53 -12.92 -16.93
CA ARG A 529 -30.95 -14.24 -16.44
C ARG A 529 -29.97 -15.36 -16.79
#